data_AF-A0A218WSA7-F1
#
_entry.id   AF-A0A218WSA7-F1
#
_cell.length_a   1.000
_cell.length_b   1.000
_cell.length_c   1.000
_cell.angle_alpha   90.00
_cell.angle_beta   90.00
_cell.angle_gamma   90.00
#
_symmetry.space_group_name_H-M   'P 1'
#
loop_
_entity.id
_entity.type
_entity.pdbx_description
1 polymer ?
#
loop_
_entity_poly.entity_id
_entity_poly.type
_entity_poly.pdbx_seq_one_letter_code
_entity_poly.pdbx_strand_id
1 'polypeptide(L)'
;MALVEAFHLTLERPTMLGLVSVLLPVWVAFLAGVAIGWLWKPKLWAKPRKVRCVLKNPDTSPSPLPSSPRPRTPASPLKSYGSAPCLNSFNVLGPSSESQLLNGGANKKPPPNASEEFSVSESKEKPTLLTEEDLKKLRDLVEMKDGGPPWIHMLDRSTTTMSYHASRRDPETGPPQYRTRTVFEDATPEMVRDFFWDDDFRPKWDNKLAYSSTIEECLTTGNMVVHWIRKFPFFCSDREYIIGRRIWESGRSYYCVTKGVSAPIPRQDEPKRVDLYFSSWFIRAVESGKNDGQLTACEVLLFHYEDMGIPYEIAKLGVRQGMWGVVKKIEPSLRAYQKARFLGEPISRPAYMAHINTKVNPELVQAIKVAPDSTETDKTAIASKPAVGIFPKVLLVGGAIVLACSLNRGLLSKAVIVSAAGRLADMRKKMTRTRTDEDLVNA
;
A
#
# COMPACT_ATOMS: atom_id res chain seq x y z
N MET A 1 18.91 -43.49 -0.61
CA MET A 1 18.60 -44.22 0.63
C MET A 1 19.81 -44.27 1.56
N ALA A 2 20.95 -44.85 1.17
CA ALA A 2 22.16 -44.94 2.01
C ALA A 2 22.72 -43.60 2.55
N LEU A 3 22.62 -42.51 1.79
CA LEU A 3 23.11 -41.18 2.22
C LEU A 3 22.27 -40.57 3.35
N VAL A 4 20.96 -40.84 3.35
CA VAL A 4 20.01 -40.31 4.35
C VAL A 4 20.12 -41.07 5.66
N GLU A 5 20.35 -42.38 5.60
CA GLU A 5 20.62 -43.22 6.78
C GLU A 5 21.96 -42.86 7.44
N ALA A 6 23.02 -42.63 6.66
CA ALA A 6 24.31 -42.16 7.18
C ALA A 6 24.20 -40.78 7.85
N PHE A 7 23.34 -39.90 7.32
CA PHE A 7 23.09 -38.58 7.89
C PHE A 7 22.37 -38.65 9.25
N HIS A 8 21.35 -39.51 9.35
CA HIS A 8 20.63 -39.74 10.60
C HIS A 8 21.53 -40.36 11.69
N LEU A 9 22.34 -41.36 11.33
CA LEU A 9 23.31 -41.98 12.25
C LEU A 9 24.36 -40.99 12.78
N THR A 10 24.78 -40.04 11.95
CA THR A 10 25.76 -39.01 12.32
C THR A 10 25.17 -37.96 13.27
N LEU A 11 23.85 -37.71 13.19
CA LEU A 11 23.13 -36.81 14.09
C LEU A 11 22.81 -37.46 15.45
N GLU A 12 22.58 -38.77 15.48
CA GLU A 12 22.33 -39.51 16.73
C GLU A 12 23.60 -39.72 17.58
N ARG A 13 24.79 -39.78 16.95
CA ARG A 13 26.09 -39.87 17.63
C ARG A 13 27.12 -38.92 17.00
N PRO A 14 27.18 -37.65 17.42
CA PRO A 14 28.04 -36.66 16.80
C PRO A 14 29.52 -36.97 17.11
N THR A 15 30.22 -37.52 16.12
CA THR A 15 31.67 -37.52 16.08
C THR A 15 32.15 -36.32 15.28
N MET A 16 33.24 -35.67 15.73
CA MET A 16 33.79 -34.47 15.09
C MET A 16 34.05 -34.68 13.58
N LEU A 17 34.49 -35.88 13.19
CA LEU A 17 34.74 -36.23 11.79
C LEU A 17 33.46 -36.33 10.96
N GLY A 18 32.38 -36.88 11.53
CA GLY A 18 31.07 -37.00 10.89
C GLY A 18 30.41 -35.64 10.67
N LEU A 19 30.46 -34.76 11.66
CA LEU A 19 29.95 -33.39 11.55
C LEU A 19 30.67 -32.58 10.46
N VAL A 20 32.00 -32.70 10.37
CA VAL A 20 32.79 -32.06 9.31
C VAL A 20 32.42 -32.61 7.94
N SER A 21 32.23 -33.93 7.81
CA SER A 21 31.86 -34.56 6.53
C SER A 21 30.47 -34.12 6.00
N VAL A 22 29.55 -33.77 6.90
CA VAL A 22 28.21 -33.30 6.58
C VAL A 22 28.16 -31.79 6.29
N LEU A 23 28.89 -31.00 7.08
CA LEU A 23 28.83 -29.53 6.98
C LEU A 23 29.71 -28.99 5.85
N LEU A 24 30.83 -29.66 5.53
CA LEU A 24 31.77 -29.18 4.52
C LEU A 24 31.15 -29.06 3.12
N PRO A 25 30.40 -30.05 2.58
CA PRO A 25 29.77 -29.91 1.27
C PRO A 25 28.71 -28.80 1.22
N VAL A 26 27.97 -28.60 2.31
CA VAL A 26 26.96 -27.53 2.43
C VAL A 26 27.63 -26.15 2.40
N TRP A 27 28.72 -25.99 3.14
CA TRP A 27 29.51 -24.76 3.13
C TRP A 27 30.17 -24.49 1.78
N VAL A 28 30.69 -25.51 1.11
CA VAL A 28 31.26 -25.38 -0.24
C VAL A 28 30.19 -24.96 -1.25
N ALA A 29 28.99 -25.56 -1.21
CA ALA A 29 27.88 -25.18 -2.07
C ALA A 29 27.42 -23.74 -1.83
N PHE A 30 27.35 -23.32 -0.56
CA PHE A 30 27.03 -21.94 -0.19
C PHE A 30 28.06 -20.94 -0.74
N LEU A 31 29.35 -21.19 -0.54
CA LEU A 31 30.43 -20.32 -1.03
C LEU A 31 30.48 -20.27 -2.56
N ALA A 32 30.23 -21.40 -3.24
CA ALA A 32 30.10 -21.46 -4.69
C ALA A 32 28.91 -20.62 -5.19
N GLY A 33 27.75 -20.71 -4.53
CA GLY A 33 26.58 -19.90 -4.85
C GLY A 33 26.82 -18.39 -4.68
N VAL A 34 27.52 -17.99 -3.61
CA VAL A 34 27.92 -16.60 -3.40
C VAL A 34 28.89 -16.14 -4.48
N ALA A 35 29.90 -16.94 -4.83
CA ALA A 35 30.86 -16.61 -5.87
C ALA A 35 30.18 -16.45 -7.23
N ILE A 36 29.29 -17.39 -7.61
CA ILE A 36 28.50 -17.32 -8.85
C ILE A 36 27.62 -16.07 -8.86
N GLY A 37 26.95 -15.76 -7.75
CA GLY A 37 26.14 -14.54 -7.63
C GLY A 37 26.94 -13.24 -7.71
N TRP A 38 28.19 -13.24 -7.25
CA TRP A 38 29.11 -12.09 -7.34
C TRP A 38 29.73 -11.93 -8.73
N LEU A 39 29.97 -13.04 -9.44
CA LEU A 39 30.43 -13.08 -10.83
C LEU A 39 29.30 -12.76 -11.82
N TRP A 40 28.04 -12.93 -11.41
CA TRP A 40 26.89 -12.62 -12.24
C TRP A 40 26.64 -11.11 -12.31
N LYS A 41 27.26 -10.46 -13.30
CA LYS A 41 26.89 -9.11 -13.72
C LYS A 41 25.92 -9.19 -14.91
N PRO A 42 24.61 -8.89 -14.76
CA PRO A 42 23.73 -8.79 -15.91
C PRO A 42 24.14 -7.57 -16.75
N LYS A 43 24.84 -7.82 -17.86
CA LYS A 43 25.23 -6.82 -18.88
C LYS A 43 24.08 -6.44 -19.83
N LEU A 44 22.84 -6.58 -19.41
CA LEU A 44 21.68 -6.20 -20.19
C LEU A 44 20.81 -5.28 -19.32
N TRP A 45 21.00 -3.97 -19.52
CA TRP A 45 19.96 -2.94 -19.65
C TRP A 45 20.63 -1.57 -19.73
N ALA A 46 21.24 -1.30 -20.88
CA ALA A 46 21.64 0.03 -21.29
C ALA A 46 21.28 0.24 -22.76
N LYS A 47 19.97 0.28 -23.07
CA LYS A 47 19.43 1.01 -24.24
C LYS A 47 18.00 1.47 -23.92
N PRO A 48 17.73 2.77 -23.73
CA PRO A 48 16.36 3.27 -23.73
C PRO A 48 15.82 3.15 -25.16
N ARG A 49 14.89 2.22 -25.39
CA ARG A 49 14.07 2.21 -26.60
C ARG A 49 13.16 3.45 -26.53
N LYS A 50 13.49 4.49 -27.29
CA LYS A 50 12.56 5.57 -27.62
C LYS A 50 11.38 4.96 -28.37
N VAL A 51 10.27 4.70 -27.68
CA VAL A 51 8.99 4.44 -28.32
C VAL A 51 8.43 5.81 -28.72
N ARG A 52 8.65 6.20 -29.97
CA ARG A 52 7.97 7.33 -30.60
C ARG A 52 6.63 6.80 -31.11
N CYS A 53 5.55 7.07 -30.39
CA CYS A 53 4.20 6.89 -30.93
C CYS A 53 4.00 7.95 -32.01
N VAL A 54 4.08 7.51 -33.27
CA VAL A 54 3.73 8.31 -34.45
C VAL A 54 2.21 8.24 -34.59
N LEU A 55 1.53 9.35 -34.33
CA LEU A 55 0.17 9.56 -34.83
C LEU A 55 0.26 9.63 -36.37
N LYS A 56 -0.42 8.71 -37.06
CA LYS A 56 -0.69 8.82 -38.49
C LYS A 56 -1.93 9.70 -38.67
N ASN A 57 -1.77 10.86 -39.30
CA ASN A 57 -2.86 11.51 -40.04
C ASN A 57 -2.60 11.31 -41.53
N PRO A 58 -3.64 11.03 -42.35
CA PRO A 58 -3.47 10.90 -43.79
C PRO A 58 -3.53 12.26 -44.50
N ASP A 59 -2.76 12.32 -45.59
CA ASP A 59 -2.92 13.11 -46.82
C ASP A 59 -2.89 14.64 -46.77
N THR A 60 -1.77 15.23 -47.22
CA THR A 60 -1.74 16.33 -48.21
C THR A 60 -0.35 16.36 -48.88
N SER A 61 -0.33 16.40 -50.22
CA SER A 61 0.85 16.40 -51.11
C SER A 61 1.68 17.71 -51.05
N PRO A 62 2.97 17.70 -51.45
CA PRO A 62 3.88 18.86 -51.33
C PRO A 62 4.11 19.62 -52.65
N SER A 63 4.52 20.89 -52.55
CA SER A 63 5.25 21.63 -53.60
C SER A 63 6.07 22.80 -53.00
N PRO A 64 7.15 23.27 -53.68
CA PRO A 64 8.43 23.59 -53.02
C PRO A 64 8.77 25.08 -52.83
N LEU A 65 9.81 25.30 -52.00
CA LEU A 65 10.56 26.53 -51.69
C LEU A 65 11.09 27.31 -52.92
N PRO A 66 11.47 28.59 -52.77
CA PRO A 66 12.86 28.99 -52.43
C PRO A 66 12.92 30.26 -51.53
N SER A 67 13.99 30.85 -50.99
CA SER A 67 15.37 30.52 -50.59
C SER A 67 15.97 31.80 -49.94
N SER A 68 16.68 31.67 -48.80
CA SER A 68 17.78 32.55 -48.29
C SER A 68 17.56 34.05 -47.96
N PRO A 69 18.49 34.75 -47.25
CA PRO A 69 19.62 34.29 -46.42
C PRO A 69 19.68 34.95 -45.00
N ARG A 70 20.60 34.40 -44.19
CA ARG A 70 20.99 34.79 -42.82
C ARG A 70 22.26 35.66 -42.84
N PRO A 71 22.54 36.43 -41.78
CA PRO A 71 23.88 36.40 -41.15
C PRO A 71 23.77 36.31 -39.59
N ARG A 72 24.32 35.30 -38.91
CA ARG A 72 25.67 35.16 -38.30
C ARG A 72 26.06 36.27 -37.29
N THR A 73 25.83 36.02 -35.98
CA THR A 73 26.82 35.85 -34.85
C THR A 73 27.26 37.15 -34.14
N PRO A 74 27.87 37.13 -32.92
CA PRO A 74 27.88 36.14 -31.81
C PRO A 74 27.75 36.76 -30.37
N ALA A 75 27.83 35.89 -29.36
CA ALA A 75 28.39 36.08 -28.00
C ALA A 75 27.52 36.57 -26.82
N SER A 76 27.69 35.81 -25.74
CA SER A 76 27.23 35.81 -24.32
C SER A 76 27.83 36.94 -23.45
N PRO A 77 27.81 36.94 -22.08
CA PRO A 77 26.97 36.30 -21.03
C PRO A 77 26.50 37.30 -19.90
N LEU A 78 25.90 36.75 -18.83
CA LEU A 78 25.89 37.22 -17.41
C LEU A 78 24.68 38.01 -16.83
N LYS A 79 24.11 37.35 -15.80
CA LYS A 79 23.77 37.86 -14.44
C LYS A 79 22.69 38.94 -14.26
N SER A 80 21.59 38.44 -13.70
CA SER A 80 21.13 38.70 -12.32
C SER A 80 20.05 39.75 -12.04
N TYR A 81 19.16 39.31 -11.14
CA TYR A 81 18.22 40.02 -10.26
C TYR A 81 17.07 40.84 -10.86
N GLY A 82 15.89 40.58 -10.29
CA GLY A 82 14.99 41.64 -9.89
C GLY A 82 13.63 41.64 -10.56
N SER A 83 12.62 41.33 -9.74
CA SER A 83 11.31 41.97 -9.65
C SER A 83 10.47 42.22 -10.90
N ALA A 84 9.20 41.79 -10.82
CA ALA A 84 8.09 42.30 -11.63
C ALA A 84 8.04 43.84 -11.61
N PRO A 85 7.49 44.46 -12.67
CA PRO A 85 6.08 44.86 -12.59
C PRO A 85 5.26 44.67 -13.89
N CYS A 86 3.96 44.55 -13.64
CA CYS A 86 2.79 44.71 -14.50
C CYS A 86 2.90 45.64 -15.73
N LEU A 87 2.28 45.22 -16.85
CA LEU A 87 1.14 45.85 -17.55
C LEU A 87 1.02 45.29 -18.98
N ASN A 88 -0.16 44.79 -19.36
CA ASN A 88 -0.98 45.44 -20.39
C ASN A 88 -2.35 44.78 -20.53
N SER A 89 -3.35 45.66 -20.40
CA SER A 89 -4.78 45.45 -20.63
C SER A 89 -5.10 45.44 -22.12
N PHE A 90 -6.14 44.70 -22.50
CA PHE A 90 -7.08 45.13 -23.53
C PHE A 90 -8.50 44.77 -23.08
N ASN A 91 -9.30 45.83 -22.86
CA ASN A 91 -10.76 45.80 -22.73
C ASN A 91 -11.37 45.69 -24.13
N VAL A 92 -12.55 45.07 -24.28
CA VAL A 92 -13.75 45.69 -24.89
C VAL A 92 -15.01 45.03 -24.32
N LEU A 93 -15.97 45.90 -23.99
CA LEU A 93 -17.27 45.76 -23.33
C LEU A 93 -18.36 45.19 -24.25
N GLY A 94 -19.41 44.58 -23.68
CA GLY A 94 -20.63 44.17 -24.40
C GLY A 94 -21.65 45.30 -24.60
N PRO A 95 -22.89 44.98 -25.01
CA PRO A 95 -24.04 45.82 -24.69
C PRO A 95 -25.22 45.04 -24.07
N SER A 96 -25.82 45.65 -23.06
CA SER A 96 -27.16 45.40 -22.53
C SER A 96 -28.20 46.26 -23.25
N SER A 97 -29.44 45.78 -23.39
CA SER A 97 -30.63 46.64 -23.45
C SER A 97 -31.89 45.85 -23.06
N GLU A 98 -32.59 46.33 -22.04
CA GLU A 98 -33.92 45.91 -21.60
C GLU A 98 -35.02 46.52 -22.50
N SER A 99 -36.19 45.86 -22.60
CA SER A 99 -37.44 46.37 -21.99
C SER A 99 -38.74 45.71 -22.54
N GLN A 100 -39.74 45.66 -21.64
CA GLN A 100 -41.21 45.70 -21.84
C GLN A 100 -42.07 44.43 -21.70
N LEU A 101 -43.31 44.71 -21.31
CA LEU A 101 -44.20 44.06 -20.33
C LEU A 101 -45.60 43.86 -20.98
N LEU A 102 -46.38 42.93 -20.40
CA LEU A 102 -47.87 42.82 -20.34
C LEU A 102 -48.69 42.02 -21.39
N ASN A 103 -49.56 41.18 -20.79
CA ASN A 103 -50.88 40.65 -21.20
C ASN A 103 -50.93 39.71 -22.41
N GLY A 104 -51.69 38.61 -22.43
CA GLY A 104 -52.72 38.07 -21.53
C GLY A 104 -53.69 37.22 -22.37
N GLY A 105 -54.38 36.25 -21.75
CA GLY A 105 -55.64 35.72 -22.28
C GLY A 105 -55.59 34.38 -23.04
N ALA A 106 -56.42 33.46 -22.57
CA ALA A 106 -56.52 32.05 -22.91
C ALA A 106 -57.31 31.70 -24.19
N ASN A 107 -57.16 30.42 -24.57
CA ASN A 107 -58.23 29.48 -25.00
C ASN A 107 -58.41 29.23 -26.52
N LYS A 108 -58.02 28.02 -26.98
CA LYS A 108 -58.90 26.99 -27.60
C LYS A 108 -58.11 25.78 -28.12
N LYS A 109 -58.80 24.64 -28.13
CA LYS A 109 -58.37 23.23 -28.26
C LYS A 109 -58.56 22.69 -29.72
N PRO A 110 -58.32 21.39 -30.05
CA PRO A 110 -57.42 20.83 -31.09
C PRO A 110 -58.16 20.25 -32.33
N PRO A 111 -57.52 19.54 -33.32
CA PRO A 111 -57.32 18.06 -33.29
C PRO A 111 -56.13 17.54 -34.20
N PRO A 112 -56.01 16.24 -34.56
CA PRO A 112 -55.85 15.03 -33.73
C PRO A 112 -54.65 14.11 -34.12
N ASN A 113 -54.25 13.28 -33.14
CA ASN A 113 -53.72 11.91 -33.19
C ASN A 113 -53.02 11.36 -34.46
N ALA A 114 -51.74 11.01 -34.27
CA ALA A 114 -51.20 9.71 -34.67
C ALA A 114 -50.35 9.17 -33.51
N SER A 115 -50.79 8.04 -32.97
CA SER A 115 -50.17 7.27 -31.90
C SER A 115 -49.01 6.45 -32.46
N GLU A 116 -47.78 6.82 -32.13
CA GLU A 116 -46.64 5.91 -32.14
C GLU A 116 -46.31 5.56 -30.69
N GLU A 117 -46.43 4.27 -30.38
CA GLU A 117 -46.03 3.68 -29.11
C GLU A 117 -44.53 3.91 -28.89
N PHE A 118 -44.20 4.92 -28.08
CA PHE A 118 -42.86 5.09 -27.55
C PHE A 118 -42.64 3.99 -26.51
N SER A 119 -42.08 2.87 -26.97
CA SER A 119 -41.53 1.84 -26.09
C SER A 119 -40.51 2.50 -25.17
N VAL A 120 -40.89 2.66 -23.90
CA VAL A 120 -40.02 3.03 -22.81
C VAL A 120 -38.94 1.96 -22.75
N SER A 121 -37.78 2.25 -23.33
CA SER A 121 -36.59 1.45 -23.10
C SER A 121 -36.26 1.60 -21.62
N GLU A 122 -36.63 0.59 -20.83
CA GLU A 122 -36.10 0.37 -19.50
C GLU A 122 -34.58 0.60 -19.58
N SER A 123 -34.14 1.70 -18.97
CA SER A 123 -32.74 1.87 -18.65
C SER A 123 -32.37 0.67 -17.79
N LYS A 124 -31.64 -0.29 -18.36
CA LYS A 124 -31.01 -1.37 -17.62
C LYS A 124 -30.25 -0.74 -16.46
N GLU A 125 -30.82 -0.79 -15.27
CA GLU A 125 -30.14 -0.40 -14.05
C GLU A 125 -28.89 -1.27 -13.97
N LYS A 126 -27.73 -0.65 -14.20
CA LYS A 126 -26.45 -1.29 -13.90
C LYS A 126 -26.47 -1.64 -12.41
N PRO A 127 -26.14 -2.88 -12.01
CA PRO A 127 -26.16 -3.27 -10.61
C PRO A 127 -25.31 -2.30 -9.80
N THR A 128 -25.91 -1.70 -8.76
CA THR A 128 -25.21 -0.89 -7.76
C THR A 128 -24.11 -1.75 -7.13
N LEU A 129 -22.87 -1.55 -7.57
CA LEU A 129 -21.79 -2.51 -7.38
C LEU A 129 -21.36 -2.69 -5.90
N LEU A 130 -21.55 -1.64 -5.11
CA LEU A 130 -21.39 -1.65 -3.66
C LEU A 130 -22.70 -1.28 -3.00
N THR A 131 -23.15 -2.14 -2.11
CA THR A 131 -24.48 -2.12 -1.50
C THR A 131 -24.38 -1.95 0.02
N GLU A 132 -25.52 -1.82 0.70
CA GLU A 132 -25.54 -1.62 2.17
C GLU A 132 -25.02 -2.84 2.95
N GLU A 133 -24.99 -4.02 2.33
CA GLU A 133 -24.36 -5.22 2.89
C GLU A 133 -22.84 -5.05 3.05
N ASP A 134 -22.19 -4.35 2.11
CA ASP A 134 -20.76 -4.04 2.20
C ASP A 134 -20.49 -3.08 3.36
N LEU A 135 -21.38 -2.10 3.58
CA LEU A 135 -21.31 -1.20 4.73
C LEU A 135 -21.52 -1.97 6.03
N LYS A 136 -22.52 -2.86 6.10
CA LYS A 136 -22.77 -3.71 7.27
C LYS A 136 -21.54 -4.54 7.62
N LYS A 137 -20.92 -5.17 6.62
CA LYS A 137 -19.69 -5.95 6.81
C LYS A 137 -18.55 -5.09 7.38
N LEU A 138 -18.33 -3.88 6.87
CA LEU A 138 -17.32 -2.97 7.42
C LEU A 138 -17.67 -2.55 8.86
N ARG A 139 -18.94 -2.30 9.15
CA ARG A 139 -19.39 -1.97 10.50
C ARG A 139 -19.09 -3.10 11.48
N ASP A 140 -19.42 -4.33 11.12
CA ASP A 140 -19.16 -5.51 11.95
C ASP A 140 -17.65 -5.67 12.22
N LEU A 141 -16.79 -5.38 11.24
CA LEU A 141 -15.34 -5.35 11.42
C LEU A 141 -14.87 -4.25 12.38
N VAL A 142 -15.43 -3.03 12.27
CA VAL A 142 -15.11 -1.89 13.15
C VAL A 142 -15.54 -2.17 14.59
N GLU A 143 -16.72 -2.78 14.76
CA GLU A 143 -17.28 -3.15 16.07
C GLU A 143 -16.71 -4.46 16.62
N MET A 144 -15.85 -5.15 15.86
CA MET A 144 -15.27 -6.46 16.22
C MET A 144 -16.34 -7.54 16.46
N LYS A 145 -17.41 -7.51 15.67
CA LYS A 145 -18.56 -8.42 15.68
C LYS A 145 -18.68 -9.26 14.40
N ASP A 146 -17.62 -9.27 13.59
CA ASP A 146 -17.58 -9.98 12.32
C ASP A 146 -17.47 -11.52 12.47
N GLY A 147 -17.37 -12.03 13.70
CA GLY A 147 -17.29 -13.47 13.99
C GLY A 147 -15.97 -14.13 13.57
N GLY A 148 -15.01 -13.38 13.04
CA GLY A 148 -13.71 -13.92 12.64
C GLY A 148 -12.78 -14.23 13.82
N PRO A 149 -11.68 -14.96 13.57
CA PRO A 149 -10.72 -15.34 14.60
C PRO A 149 -10.06 -14.13 15.27
N PRO A 150 -9.45 -14.30 16.46
CA PRO A 150 -8.79 -13.22 17.17
C PRO A 150 -7.63 -12.64 16.37
N TRP A 151 -7.44 -11.33 16.50
CA TRP A 151 -6.35 -10.60 15.86
C TRP A 151 -5.03 -10.82 16.61
N ILE A 152 -4.00 -11.22 15.88
CA ILE A 152 -2.63 -11.41 16.37
C ILE A 152 -1.83 -10.15 16.09
N HIS A 153 -1.25 -9.56 17.13
CA HIS A 153 -0.39 -8.38 17.01
C HIS A 153 0.83 -8.64 16.10
N MET A 154 1.13 -7.70 15.20
CA MET A 154 2.28 -7.78 14.29
C MET A 154 3.31 -6.67 14.49
N LEU A 155 2.84 -5.43 14.64
CA LEU A 155 3.70 -4.25 14.66
C LEU A 155 3.03 -3.13 15.44
N ASP A 156 3.80 -2.47 16.28
CA ASP A 156 3.47 -1.20 16.91
C ASP A 156 4.65 -0.24 16.70
N ARG A 157 4.37 0.90 16.05
CA ARG A 157 5.35 1.93 15.73
C ARG A 157 4.71 3.31 15.81
N SER A 158 5.48 4.28 16.24
CA SER A 158 5.09 5.67 16.25
C SER A 158 6.21 6.58 15.75
N THR A 159 5.79 7.77 15.35
CA THR A 159 6.59 8.96 15.10
C THR A 159 5.98 10.09 15.94
N THR A 160 6.54 11.28 15.88
CA THR A 160 6.01 12.45 16.59
C THR A 160 4.60 12.86 16.16
N THR A 161 4.19 12.54 14.93
CA THR A 161 2.94 13.01 14.32
C THR A 161 2.05 11.89 13.79
N MET A 162 2.46 10.63 13.95
CA MET A 162 1.71 9.45 13.51
C MET A 162 1.99 8.25 14.41
N SER A 163 0.93 7.55 14.84
CA SER A 163 1.03 6.22 15.47
C SER A 163 0.41 5.15 14.57
N TYR A 164 0.95 3.94 14.62
CA TYR A 164 0.57 2.84 13.74
C TYR A 164 0.62 1.50 14.47
N HIS A 165 -0.51 0.81 14.52
CA HIS A 165 -0.64 -0.54 15.02
C HIS A 165 -1.13 -1.45 13.90
N ALA A 166 -0.52 -2.63 13.75
CA ALA A 166 -0.95 -3.63 12.80
C ALA A 166 -1.13 -4.99 13.49
N SER A 167 -2.21 -5.65 13.12
CA SER A 167 -2.56 -7.00 13.53
C SER A 167 -2.98 -7.82 12.32
N ARG A 168 -2.91 -9.13 12.45
CA ARG A 168 -3.31 -10.08 11.40
C ARG A 168 -4.03 -11.26 12.03
N ARG A 169 -4.89 -11.90 11.25
CA ARG A 169 -5.47 -13.18 11.60
C ARG A 169 -5.48 -14.10 10.38
N ASP A 170 -5.49 -15.39 10.64
CA ASP A 170 -5.54 -16.44 9.62
C ASP A 170 -6.90 -17.13 9.72
N PRO A 171 -7.84 -16.87 8.80
CA PRO A 171 -9.08 -17.64 8.72
C PRO A 171 -8.79 -19.08 8.28
N GLU A 172 -9.67 -20.02 8.60
CA GLU A 172 -9.57 -21.41 8.15
C GLU A 172 -9.58 -21.53 6.62
N THR A 173 -10.35 -20.65 5.97
CA THR A 173 -10.47 -20.57 4.53
C THR A 173 -10.17 -19.15 4.04
N GLY A 174 -9.41 -19.06 2.94
CA GLY A 174 -9.06 -17.79 2.31
C GLY A 174 -7.72 -17.20 2.74
N PRO A 175 -7.40 -15.97 2.27
CA PRO A 175 -6.13 -15.33 2.54
C PRO A 175 -6.03 -14.79 3.97
N PRO A 176 -4.79 -14.57 4.48
CA PRO A 176 -4.58 -13.83 5.73
C PRO A 176 -5.25 -12.46 5.68
N GLN A 177 -5.88 -12.08 6.78
CA GLN A 177 -6.55 -10.80 6.91
C GLN A 177 -5.71 -9.87 7.79
N TYR A 178 -5.65 -8.60 7.42
CA TYR A 178 -4.89 -7.56 8.11
C TYR A 178 -5.82 -6.48 8.64
N ARG A 179 -5.50 -5.99 9.83
CA ARG A 179 -6.14 -4.85 10.47
C ARG A 179 -5.07 -3.87 10.90
N THR A 180 -5.24 -2.61 10.58
CA THR A 180 -4.32 -1.57 11.05
C THR A 180 -5.08 -0.42 11.67
N ARG A 181 -4.52 0.18 12.72
CA ARG A 181 -4.98 1.42 13.32
C ARG A 181 -3.87 2.46 13.15
N THR A 182 -4.15 3.49 12.36
CA THR A 182 -3.25 4.63 12.18
C THR A 182 -3.88 5.86 12.79
N VAL A 183 -3.14 6.64 13.57
CA VAL A 183 -3.57 7.98 14.01
C VAL A 183 -2.62 8.99 13.42
N PHE A 184 -3.17 9.99 12.74
CA PHE A 184 -2.45 11.16 12.23
C PHE A 184 -2.80 12.37 13.10
N GLU A 185 -1.78 12.98 13.70
CA GLU A 185 -1.96 14.24 14.44
C GLU A 185 -2.28 15.38 13.48
N ASP A 186 -2.99 16.41 13.96
CA ASP A 186 -3.25 17.65 13.21
C ASP A 186 -3.80 17.38 11.78
N ALA A 187 -4.80 16.49 11.69
CA ALA A 187 -5.41 16.07 10.44
C ALA A 187 -6.92 15.87 10.62
N THR A 188 -7.71 16.39 9.68
CA THR A 188 -9.17 16.20 9.71
C THR A 188 -9.57 14.92 8.97
N PRO A 189 -10.67 14.25 9.38
CA PRO A 189 -11.22 13.10 8.66
C PRO A 189 -11.48 13.37 7.17
N GLU A 190 -11.95 14.57 6.83
CA GLU A 190 -12.21 15.00 5.46
C GLU A 190 -10.92 15.01 4.63
N MET A 191 -9.85 15.57 5.18
CA MET A 191 -8.55 15.65 4.52
C MET A 191 -7.96 14.26 4.29
N VAL A 192 -8.05 13.39 5.29
CA VAL A 192 -7.52 12.02 5.23
C VAL A 192 -8.33 11.17 4.25
N ARG A 193 -9.67 11.31 4.24
CA ARG A 193 -10.57 10.69 3.25
C ARG A 193 -10.13 11.04 1.83
N ASP A 194 -10.00 12.33 1.54
CA ASP A 194 -9.65 12.79 0.19
C ASP A 194 -8.26 12.28 -0.22
N PHE A 195 -7.28 12.34 0.70
CA PHE A 195 -5.92 11.85 0.46
C PHE A 195 -5.87 10.37 0.08
N PHE A 196 -6.65 9.51 0.74
CA PHE A 196 -6.68 8.07 0.43
C PHE A 196 -7.45 7.74 -0.85
N TRP A 197 -8.40 8.59 -1.25
CA TRP A 197 -9.21 8.40 -2.46
C TRP A 197 -8.59 9.00 -3.73
N ASP A 198 -7.61 9.90 -3.57
CA ASP A 198 -6.96 10.62 -4.68
C ASP A 198 -5.92 9.77 -5.42
N ASP A 199 -6.39 8.97 -6.39
CA ASP A 199 -5.52 8.16 -7.26
C ASP A 199 -4.57 9.00 -8.14
N ASP A 200 -4.88 10.27 -8.42
CA ASP A 200 -4.04 11.15 -9.23
C ASP A 200 -2.88 11.71 -8.39
N PHE A 201 -3.10 11.90 -7.09
CA PHE A 201 -2.05 12.29 -6.14
C PHE A 201 -1.20 11.09 -5.68
N ARG A 202 -1.78 9.88 -5.67
CA ARG A 202 -1.15 8.66 -5.16
C ARG A 202 0.25 8.36 -5.75
N PRO A 203 0.52 8.53 -7.06
CA PRO A 203 1.85 8.31 -7.65
C PRO A 203 2.96 9.20 -7.08
N LYS A 204 2.62 10.35 -6.45
CA LYS A 204 3.59 11.23 -5.80
C LYS A 204 4.28 10.55 -4.61
N TRP A 205 3.68 9.52 -4.03
CA TRP A 205 4.21 8.85 -2.83
C TRP A 205 4.20 7.32 -2.87
N ASP A 206 3.27 6.70 -3.59
CA ASP A 206 3.21 5.25 -3.78
C ASP A 206 3.77 4.87 -5.17
N ASN A 207 5.07 4.57 -5.22
CA ASN A 207 5.73 4.12 -6.44
C ASN A 207 5.31 2.72 -6.91
N LYS A 208 4.44 2.04 -6.16
CA LYS A 208 3.87 0.75 -6.54
C LYS A 208 2.59 0.88 -7.34
N LEU A 209 1.92 2.03 -7.39
CA LEU A 209 0.82 2.24 -8.33
C LEU A 209 1.40 2.64 -9.69
N ALA A 210 1.37 1.72 -10.66
CA ALA A 210 1.90 1.96 -12.01
C ALA A 210 0.91 2.68 -12.92
N TYR A 211 -0.37 2.37 -12.74
CA TYR A 211 -1.47 2.87 -13.55
C TYR A 211 -2.74 2.92 -12.70
N SER A 212 -3.54 3.95 -12.91
CA SER A 212 -4.89 4.09 -12.39
C SER A 212 -5.77 4.78 -13.41
N SER A 213 -7.00 4.29 -13.58
CA SER A 213 -8.01 4.92 -14.43
C SER A 213 -9.41 4.60 -13.93
N THR A 214 -10.25 5.62 -13.83
CA THR A 214 -11.67 5.46 -13.53
C THR A 214 -12.40 4.95 -14.78
N ILE A 215 -13.06 3.80 -14.64
CA ILE A 215 -13.85 3.17 -15.71
C ILE A 215 -15.29 3.69 -15.65
N GLU A 216 -15.87 3.72 -14.44
CA GLU A 216 -17.24 4.17 -14.22
C GLU A 216 -17.32 4.99 -12.94
N GLU A 217 -18.22 5.98 -12.92
CA GLU A 217 -18.51 6.79 -11.75
C GLU A 217 -20.02 7.06 -11.67
N CYS A 218 -20.57 7.05 -10.46
CA CYS A 218 -21.96 7.41 -10.18
C CYS A 218 -21.99 8.61 -9.24
N LEU A 219 -22.45 9.76 -9.74
CA LEU A 219 -22.52 11.00 -8.98
C LEU A 219 -23.64 11.02 -7.93
N THR A 220 -24.59 10.07 -8.00
CA THR A 220 -25.66 9.96 -7.01
C THR A 220 -25.19 9.25 -5.74
N THR A 221 -24.46 8.13 -5.89
CA THR A 221 -24.06 7.29 -4.76
C THR A 221 -22.60 7.43 -4.36
N GLY A 222 -21.78 8.03 -5.23
CA GLY A 222 -20.31 8.05 -5.09
C GLY A 222 -19.62 6.76 -5.51
N ASN A 223 -20.35 5.80 -6.12
CA ASN A 223 -19.74 4.57 -6.61
C ASN A 223 -18.71 4.87 -7.71
N MET A 224 -17.58 4.19 -7.65
CA MET A 224 -16.57 4.21 -8.70
C MET A 224 -16.15 2.79 -9.04
N VAL A 225 -15.87 2.55 -10.31
CA VAL A 225 -15.13 1.38 -10.78
C VAL A 225 -13.80 1.86 -11.31
N VAL A 226 -12.71 1.32 -10.80
CA VAL A 226 -11.35 1.79 -11.08
C VAL A 226 -10.47 0.62 -11.50
N HIS A 227 -9.68 0.84 -12.54
CA HIS A 227 -8.65 -0.06 -13.01
C HIS A 227 -7.30 0.37 -12.42
N TRP A 228 -6.67 -0.47 -11.62
CA TRP A 228 -5.30 -0.28 -11.14
C TRP A 228 -4.35 -1.34 -11.68
N ILE A 229 -3.11 -0.94 -11.94
CA ILE A 229 -1.98 -1.85 -12.09
C ILE A 229 -0.96 -1.53 -11.00
N ARG A 230 -0.64 -2.51 -10.14
CA ARG A 230 0.36 -2.37 -9.09
C ARG A 230 1.63 -3.14 -9.43
N LYS A 231 2.78 -2.48 -9.23
CA LYS A 231 4.10 -3.07 -9.38
C LYS A 231 4.42 -4.03 -8.25
N PHE A 232 4.78 -5.25 -8.59
CA PHE A 232 5.28 -6.22 -7.62
C PHE A 232 6.81 -6.35 -7.70
N PRO A 233 7.45 -7.00 -6.71
CA PRO A 233 8.87 -7.33 -6.84
C PRO A 233 9.14 -8.12 -8.13
N PHE A 234 10.30 -7.90 -8.74
CA PHE A 234 10.65 -8.41 -10.09
C PHE A 234 10.54 -9.93 -10.28
N PHE A 235 10.50 -10.71 -9.19
CA PHE A 235 10.33 -12.16 -9.21
C PHE A 235 8.85 -12.59 -9.29
N CYS A 236 7.91 -11.66 -9.41
CA CYS A 236 6.50 -11.92 -9.66
C CYS A 236 5.94 -10.94 -10.69
N SER A 237 4.97 -11.37 -11.50
CA SER A 237 4.24 -10.49 -12.42
C SER A 237 3.54 -9.36 -11.68
N ASP A 238 3.38 -8.19 -12.31
CA ASP A 238 2.58 -7.10 -11.75
C ASP A 238 1.11 -7.52 -11.60
N ARG A 239 0.35 -6.81 -10.75
CA ARG A 239 -1.05 -7.16 -10.43
C ARG A 239 -2.01 -6.17 -11.04
N GLU A 240 -3.04 -6.70 -11.68
CA GLU A 240 -4.17 -5.94 -12.21
C GLU A 240 -5.34 -6.03 -11.24
N TYR A 241 -5.98 -4.91 -10.96
CA TYR A 241 -7.13 -4.81 -10.10
C TYR A 241 -8.24 -4.07 -10.82
N ILE A 242 -9.41 -4.70 -10.88
CA ILE A 242 -10.65 -4.01 -11.21
C ILE A 242 -11.41 -3.91 -9.89
N ILE A 243 -11.51 -2.70 -9.36
CA ILE A 243 -12.06 -2.46 -8.03
C ILE A 243 -13.26 -1.55 -8.09
N GLY A 244 -14.32 -1.94 -7.39
CA GLY A 244 -15.44 -1.08 -7.06
C GLY A 244 -15.17 -0.42 -5.73
N ARG A 245 -15.47 0.87 -5.60
CA ARG A 245 -15.32 1.59 -4.33
C ARG A 245 -16.43 2.61 -4.09
N ARG A 246 -16.78 2.81 -2.82
CA ARG A 246 -17.84 3.74 -2.37
C ARG A 246 -17.54 4.24 -0.95
N ILE A 247 -18.06 5.43 -0.62
CA ILE A 247 -17.97 6.04 0.70
C ILE A 247 -19.39 6.28 1.25
N TRP A 248 -19.60 5.86 2.50
CA TRP A 248 -20.73 6.26 3.33
C TRP A 248 -20.27 7.17 4.45
N GLU A 249 -21.11 8.13 4.84
CA GLU A 249 -20.82 9.10 5.89
C GLU A 249 -21.86 9.02 7.01
N SER A 250 -21.38 8.94 8.25
CA SER A 250 -22.20 9.08 9.46
C SER A 250 -21.59 10.14 10.38
N GLY A 251 -22.25 11.30 10.48
CA GLY A 251 -21.67 12.47 11.15
C GLY A 251 -20.34 12.87 10.49
N ARG A 252 -19.25 12.87 11.26
CA ARG A 252 -17.88 13.11 10.74
C ARG A 252 -17.03 11.83 10.64
N SER A 253 -17.69 10.69 10.49
CA SER A 253 -17.04 9.40 10.28
C SER A 253 -17.33 8.86 8.88
N TYR A 254 -16.32 8.30 8.23
CA TYR A 254 -16.40 7.81 6.85
C TYR A 254 -16.13 6.31 6.81
N TYR A 255 -17.07 5.57 6.22
CA TYR A 255 -16.98 4.15 5.93
C TYR A 255 -16.65 4.01 4.45
N CYS A 256 -15.41 3.66 4.14
CA CYS A 256 -14.90 3.57 2.79
C CYS A 256 -14.66 2.10 2.46
N VAL A 257 -15.31 1.57 1.42
CA VAL A 257 -15.13 0.19 0.99
C VAL A 257 -14.57 0.16 -0.42
N THR A 258 -13.62 -0.73 -0.67
CA THR A 258 -13.10 -1.09 -1.98
C THR A 258 -13.06 -2.61 -2.09
N LYS A 259 -13.67 -3.18 -3.13
CA LYS A 259 -13.66 -4.63 -3.36
C LYS A 259 -13.39 -4.95 -4.83
N GLY A 260 -12.89 -6.16 -5.11
CA GLY A 260 -12.75 -6.67 -6.46
C GLY A 260 -14.11 -6.81 -7.14
N VAL A 261 -14.21 -6.43 -8.40
CA VAL A 261 -15.47 -6.40 -9.15
C VAL A 261 -15.27 -6.86 -10.59
N SER A 262 -16.34 -7.37 -11.21
CA SER A 262 -16.32 -7.71 -12.62
C SER A 262 -16.53 -6.45 -13.48
N ALA A 263 -15.76 -6.32 -14.55
CA ALA A 263 -15.91 -5.28 -15.57
C ALA A 263 -15.57 -5.86 -16.95
N PRO A 264 -16.05 -5.26 -18.06
CA PRO A 264 -15.78 -5.73 -19.42
C PRO A 264 -14.34 -5.42 -19.89
N ILE A 265 -13.34 -5.67 -19.03
CA ILE A 265 -11.93 -5.55 -19.35
C ILE A 265 -11.39 -6.96 -19.55
N PRO A 266 -10.89 -7.30 -20.75
CA PRO A 266 -10.34 -8.64 -21.02
C PRO A 266 -9.18 -8.96 -20.07
N ARG A 267 -9.11 -10.20 -19.60
CA ARG A 267 -7.98 -10.67 -18.79
C ARG A 267 -6.76 -10.82 -19.69
N GLN A 268 -5.62 -10.33 -19.21
CA GLN A 268 -4.32 -10.56 -19.83
C GLN A 268 -3.52 -11.56 -18.98
N ASP A 269 -2.55 -12.23 -19.58
CA ASP A 269 -1.64 -13.13 -18.84
C ASP A 269 -0.74 -12.33 -17.89
N GLU A 270 -0.31 -11.15 -18.33
CA GLU A 270 0.39 -10.15 -17.53
C GLU A 270 -0.15 -8.75 -17.82
N PRO A 271 -0.41 -7.92 -16.79
CA PRO A 271 -0.35 -8.21 -15.35
C PRO A 271 -1.37 -9.26 -14.90
N LYS A 272 -1.08 -9.99 -13.81
CA LYS A 272 -1.98 -11.01 -13.25
C LYS A 272 -3.16 -10.34 -12.53
N ARG A 273 -4.38 -10.65 -12.95
CA ARG A 273 -5.59 -10.12 -12.32
C ARG A 273 -5.86 -10.73 -10.94
N VAL A 274 -6.13 -9.85 -9.97
CA VAL A 274 -6.57 -10.21 -8.62
C VAL A 274 -8.08 -10.08 -8.53
N ASP A 275 -8.76 -11.23 -8.42
CA ASP A 275 -10.22 -11.28 -8.34
C ASP A 275 -10.72 -11.10 -6.89
N LEU A 276 -10.10 -11.82 -5.95
CA LEU A 276 -10.40 -11.68 -4.54
C LEU A 276 -9.63 -10.49 -3.97
N TYR A 277 -10.31 -9.36 -3.84
CA TYR A 277 -9.77 -8.15 -3.23
C TYR A 277 -10.81 -7.52 -2.30
N PHE A 278 -10.40 -7.19 -1.08
CA PHE A 278 -11.18 -6.38 -0.16
C PHE A 278 -10.24 -5.47 0.62
N SER A 279 -10.50 -4.17 0.59
CA SER A 279 -9.80 -3.16 1.35
C SER A 279 -10.81 -2.12 1.81
N SER A 280 -10.75 -1.75 3.07
CA SER A 280 -11.67 -0.77 3.63
C SER A 280 -10.98 0.14 4.63
N TRP A 281 -11.54 1.33 4.80
CA TRP A 281 -11.11 2.33 5.77
C TRP A 281 -12.31 2.84 6.55
N PHE A 282 -12.18 2.87 7.87
CA PHE A 282 -13.05 3.64 8.74
C PHE A 282 -12.26 4.82 9.28
N ILE A 283 -12.70 6.03 8.94
CA ILE A 283 -11.98 7.28 9.21
C ILE A 283 -12.82 8.11 10.17
N ARG A 284 -12.24 8.57 11.29
CA ARG A 284 -12.93 9.41 12.28
C ARG A 284 -11.98 10.36 13.00
N ALA A 285 -12.53 11.43 13.55
CA ALA A 285 -11.79 12.31 14.45
C ALA A 285 -11.58 11.61 15.80
N VAL A 286 -10.40 11.82 16.40
CA VAL A 286 -10.04 11.32 17.73
C VAL A 286 -9.26 12.39 18.48
N GLU A 287 -9.15 12.23 19.79
CA GLU A 287 -8.32 13.10 20.62
C GLU A 287 -6.85 12.99 20.20
N SER A 288 -6.18 14.13 20.19
CA SER A 288 -4.75 14.23 19.94
C SER A 288 -3.95 13.66 21.10
N GLY A 289 -2.79 13.05 20.81
CA GLY A 289 -1.87 12.56 21.83
C GLY A 289 -1.25 13.67 22.71
N LYS A 290 -1.55 14.94 22.42
CA LYS A 290 -1.12 16.12 23.20
C LYS A 290 -1.89 16.30 24.52
N ASN A 291 -2.91 15.47 24.79
CA ASN A 291 -3.74 15.51 25.99
C ASN A 291 -4.44 16.88 26.21
N ASP A 292 -4.77 17.58 25.13
CA ASP A 292 -5.50 18.85 25.13
C ASP A 292 -7.03 18.67 25.14
N GLY A 293 -7.50 17.42 25.07
CA GLY A 293 -8.91 17.05 24.95
C GLY A 293 -9.54 17.45 23.61
N GLN A 294 -8.73 17.92 22.64
CA GLN A 294 -9.21 18.39 21.35
C GLN A 294 -9.22 17.25 20.33
N LEU A 295 -10.29 17.18 19.52
CA LEU A 295 -10.44 16.23 18.42
C LEU A 295 -9.69 16.69 17.16
N THR A 296 -8.39 16.94 17.31
CA THR A 296 -7.50 17.46 16.25
C THR A 296 -6.76 16.37 15.48
N ALA A 297 -6.82 15.13 15.95
CA ALA A 297 -6.23 13.97 15.27
C ALA A 297 -7.28 13.18 14.48
N CYS A 298 -6.81 12.42 13.50
CA CYS A 298 -7.63 11.53 12.69
C CYS A 298 -7.16 10.09 12.86
N GLU A 299 -8.09 9.20 13.21
CA GLU A 299 -7.88 7.76 13.23
C GLU A 299 -8.37 7.14 11.92
N VAL A 300 -7.59 6.19 11.41
CA VAL A 300 -7.93 5.32 10.28
C VAL A 300 -7.79 3.88 10.74
N LEU A 301 -8.92 3.18 10.80
CA LEU A 301 -8.94 1.72 10.87
C LEU A 301 -8.99 1.18 9.45
N LEU A 302 -8.04 0.32 9.09
CA LEU A 302 -8.00 -0.35 7.79
C LEU A 302 -8.18 -1.84 7.99
N PHE A 303 -9.03 -2.45 7.17
CA PHE A 303 -9.19 -3.91 7.08
C PHE A 303 -8.92 -4.34 5.65
N HIS A 304 -8.07 -5.35 5.48
CA HIS A 304 -7.59 -5.73 4.15
C HIS A 304 -7.32 -7.23 4.03
N TYR A 305 -7.74 -7.80 2.91
CA TYR A 305 -7.32 -9.11 2.46
C TYR A 305 -7.43 -9.20 0.94
N GLU A 306 -6.54 -9.96 0.33
CA GLU A 306 -6.54 -10.20 -1.11
C GLU A 306 -5.87 -11.53 -1.42
N ASP A 307 -6.21 -12.12 -2.56
CA ASP A 307 -5.43 -13.21 -3.15
C ASP A 307 -4.52 -12.68 -4.26
N MET A 308 -3.27 -12.42 -3.90
CA MET A 308 -2.24 -11.92 -4.83
C MET A 308 -1.73 -12.98 -5.82
N GLY A 309 -2.18 -14.23 -5.71
CA GLY A 309 -1.61 -15.36 -6.43
C GLY A 309 -0.14 -15.65 -6.02
N ILE A 310 0.21 -15.37 -4.76
CA ILE A 310 1.52 -15.67 -4.15
C ILE A 310 1.26 -16.57 -2.93
N PRO A 311 2.11 -17.59 -2.68
CA PRO A 311 2.06 -18.34 -1.43
C PRO A 311 2.01 -17.42 -0.20
N TYR A 312 1.02 -17.64 0.67
CA TYR A 312 0.72 -16.74 1.78
C TYR A 312 1.90 -16.56 2.74
N GLU A 313 2.72 -17.58 2.98
CA GLU A 313 3.92 -17.45 3.82
C GLU A 313 4.93 -16.44 3.27
N ILE A 314 5.09 -16.38 1.95
CA ILE A 314 5.98 -15.42 1.28
C ILE A 314 5.39 -14.01 1.40
N ALA A 315 4.07 -13.87 1.15
CA ALA A 315 3.38 -12.60 1.31
C ALA A 315 3.50 -12.07 2.75
N LYS A 316 3.26 -12.93 3.75
CA LYS A 316 3.39 -12.61 5.18
C LYS A 316 4.80 -12.17 5.55
N LEU A 317 5.82 -12.85 5.04
CA LEU A 317 7.21 -12.44 5.24
C LEU A 317 7.45 -11.04 4.65
N GLY A 318 6.97 -10.78 3.44
CA GLY A 318 7.04 -9.48 2.78
C GLY A 318 6.38 -8.37 3.59
N VAL A 319 5.17 -8.60 4.10
CA VAL A 319 4.45 -7.65 4.96
C VAL A 319 5.24 -7.39 6.24
N ARG A 320 5.67 -8.44 6.95
CA ARG A 320 6.41 -8.31 8.22
C ARG A 320 7.70 -7.49 8.07
N GLN A 321 8.44 -7.66 6.97
CA GLN A 321 9.70 -6.97 6.75
C GLN A 321 9.54 -5.58 6.13
N GLY A 322 8.56 -5.41 5.23
CA GLY A 322 8.43 -4.21 4.40
C GLY A 322 7.41 -3.17 4.88
N MET A 323 6.41 -3.57 5.67
CA MET A 323 5.23 -2.75 5.99
C MET A 323 5.62 -1.38 6.56
N TRP A 324 6.46 -1.34 7.59
CA TRP A 324 6.84 -0.07 8.21
C TRP A 324 7.55 0.89 7.24
N GLY A 325 8.40 0.34 6.36
CA GLY A 325 9.13 1.13 5.37
C GLY A 325 8.22 1.83 4.35
N VAL A 326 7.05 1.26 4.08
CA VAL A 326 6.01 1.83 3.22
C VAL A 326 5.12 2.77 4.01
N VAL A 327 4.58 2.31 5.14
CA VAL A 327 3.61 3.05 5.98
C VAL A 327 4.17 4.38 6.46
N LYS A 328 5.44 4.42 6.89
CA LYS A 328 6.07 5.66 7.37
C LYS A 328 6.13 6.79 6.33
N LYS A 329 5.94 6.48 5.04
CA LYS A 329 5.89 7.48 3.96
C LYS A 329 4.52 8.15 3.85
N ILE A 330 3.48 7.57 4.45
CA ILE A 330 2.12 8.11 4.38
C ILE A 330 2.07 9.47 5.08
N GLU A 331 2.66 9.60 6.27
CA GLU A 331 2.65 10.85 7.05
C GLU A 331 3.21 12.06 6.26
N PRO A 332 4.45 12.05 5.74
CA PRO A 332 4.98 13.20 5.01
C PRO A 332 4.20 13.47 3.71
N SER A 333 3.58 12.44 3.14
CA SER A 333 2.75 12.56 1.93
C SER A 333 1.39 13.20 2.23
N LEU A 334 0.79 12.88 3.37
CA LEU A 334 -0.40 13.54 3.89
C LEU A 334 -0.10 15.02 4.17
N ARG A 335 1.07 15.35 4.74
CA ARG A 335 1.50 16.75 4.92
C ARG A 335 1.67 17.49 3.60
N ALA A 336 2.27 16.84 2.60
CA ALA A 336 2.36 17.40 1.26
C ALA A 336 0.98 17.63 0.64
N TYR A 337 0.04 16.71 0.85
CA TYR A 337 -1.35 16.85 0.40
C TYR A 337 -2.07 18.02 1.09
N GLN A 338 -1.98 18.11 2.43
CA GLN A 338 -2.50 19.25 3.19
C GLN A 338 -1.95 20.59 2.69
N LYS A 339 -0.64 20.66 2.44
CA LYS A 339 0.01 21.85 1.90
C LYS A 339 -0.51 22.20 0.49
N ALA A 340 -0.66 21.21 -0.39
CA ALA A 340 -1.22 21.42 -1.72
C ALA A 340 -2.65 21.99 -1.66
N ARG A 341 -3.49 21.46 -0.76
CA ARG A 341 -4.84 21.99 -0.53
C ARG A 341 -4.83 23.41 0.06
N PHE A 342 -3.95 23.68 1.02
CA PHE A 342 -3.77 25.03 1.59
C PHE A 342 -3.33 26.06 0.54
N LEU A 343 -2.48 25.67 -0.41
CA LEU A 343 -2.04 26.52 -1.51
C LEU A 343 -3.09 26.68 -2.63
N GLY A 344 -4.27 26.07 -2.50
CA GLY A 344 -5.33 26.16 -3.49
C GLY A 344 -5.08 25.36 -4.76
N GLU A 345 -4.24 24.32 -4.72
CA GLU A 345 -4.06 23.43 -5.88
C GLU A 345 -5.39 22.73 -6.22
N PRO A 346 -5.77 22.66 -7.51
CA PRO A 346 -7.02 22.02 -7.93
C PRO A 346 -7.19 20.60 -7.38
N ILE A 347 -8.42 20.27 -6.99
CA ILE A 347 -8.81 18.93 -6.55
C ILE A 347 -8.92 18.03 -7.79
N SER A 348 -8.35 16.82 -7.70
CA SER A 348 -8.43 15.83 -8.77
C SER A 348 -9.84 15.25 -8.92
N ARG A 349 -10.14 14.58 -10.04
CA ARG A 349 -11.45 13.93 -10.21
C ARG A 349 -11.70 12.84 -9.15
N PRO A 350 -10.74 11.94 -8.83
CA PRO A 350 -10.91 10.99 -7.74
C PRO A 350 -11.13 11.67 -6.37
N ALA A 351 -10.37 12.70 -6.03
CA ALA A 351 -10.56 13.42 -4.76
C ALA A 351 -11.94 14.10 -4.69
N TYR A 352 -12.42 14.67 -5.80
CA TYR A 352 -13.78 15.22 -5.88
C TYR A 352 -14.84 14.13 -5.65
N MET A 353 -14.66 12.94 -6.25
CA MET A 353 -15.58 11.81 -6.02
C MET A 353 -15.63 11.37 -4.55
N ALA A 354 -14.59 11.62 -3.75
CA ALA A 354 -14.61 11.34 -2.32
C ALA A 354 -15.61 12.21 -1.54
N HIS A 355 -16.01 13.35 -2.10
CA HIS A 355 -17.00 14.26 -1.50
C HIS A 355 -18.43 13.81 -1.75
N ILE A 356 -18.64 12.97 -2.76
CA ILE A 356 -19.93 12.37 -3.07
C ILE A 356 -20.08 11.12 -2.21
N ASN A 357 -20.73 11.26 -1.07
CA ASN A 357 -20.92 10.17 -0.12
C ASN A 357 -22.41 9.92 0.18
N THR A 358 -22.71 8.67 0.51
CA THR A 358 -24.06 8.27 0.92
C THR A 358 -24.21 8.51 2.42
N LYS A 359 -25.10 9.42 2.81
CA LYS A 359 -25.37 9.68 4.22
C LYS A 359 -26.10 8.50 4.85
N VAL A 360 -25.62 8.03 6.00
CA VAL A 360 -26.28 6.98 6.78
C VAL A 360 -26.68 7.53 8.14
N ASN A 361 -27.97 7.40 8.45
CA ASN A 361 -28.50 7.91 9.71
C ASN A 361 -27.90 7.11 10.89
N PRO A 362 -27.25 7.78 11.87
CA PRO A 362 -26.67 7.12 13.04
C PRO A 362 -27.69 6.33 13.91
N GLU A 363 -28.99 6.60 13.78
CA GLU A 363 -30.05 5.87 14.50
C GLU A 363 -30.49 4.60 13.77
N LEU A 364 -30.53 4.61 12.43
CA LEU A 364 -30.72 3.39 11.61
C LEU A 364 -29.55 2.41 11.76
N VAL A 365 -28.36 2.91 12.15
CA VAL A 365 -27.21 2.08 12.53
C VAL A 365 -27.52 1.21 13.75
N GLN A 366 -28.40 1.65 14.63
CA GLN A 366 -28.86 0.88 15.79
C GLN A 366 -30.14 0.08 15.52
N ALA A 367 -31.05 0.56 14.67
CA ALA A 367 -32.36 -0.08 14.44
C ALA A 367 -32.29 -1.48 13.78
N ILE A 368 -31.22 -1.80 13.03
CA ILE A 368 -31.00 -3.16 12.49
C ILE A 368 -30.72 -4.19 13.61
N LYS A 369 -30.51 -3.75 14.86
CA LYS A 369 -30.29 -4.64 16.02
C LYS A 369 -31.55 -5.37 16.50
N VAL A 370 -32.76 -5.00 16.06
CA VAL A 370 -34.00 -5.48 16.68
C VAL A 370 -34.90 -6.18 15.64
N ALA A 371 -34.47 -7.35 15.19
CA ALA A 371 -35.38 -8.40 14.74
C ALA A 371 -35.01 -9.66 15.54
N PRO A 372 -35.80 -10.04 16.57
CA PRO A 372 -35.50 -11.20 17.37
C PRO A 372 -36.07 -12.45 16.70
N ASP A 373 -35.20 -13.34 16.25
CA ASP A 373 -35.56 -14.75 16.16
C ASP A 373 -35.49 -15.32 17.58
N SER A 374 -36.67 -15.39 18.20
CA SER A 374 -36.92 -16.23 19.36
C SER A 374 -37.22 -17.65 18.88
N THR A 375 -36.46 -18.63 19.35
CA THR A 375 -36.97 -19.71 20.23
C THR A 375 -35.84 -20.65 20.68
N GLU A 376 -35.67 -20.71 22.01
CA GLU A 376 -35.39 -21.89 22.85
C GLU A 376 -34.14 -22.77 22.57
N THR A 377 -33.44 -23.39 23.52
CA THR A 377 -33.75 -23.75 24.91
C THR A 377 -32.44 -23.89 25.69
N ASP A 378 -32.53 -23.56 26.97
CA ASP A 378 -31.57 -23.70 28.05
C ASP A 378 -31.18 -25.18 28.33
N LYS A 379 -29.89 -25.49 28.50
CA LYS A 379 -29.40 -26.65 29.29
C LYS A 379 -28.00 -26.39 29.88
N THR A 380 -27.98 -26.26 31.19
CA THR A 380 -26.85 -26.22 32.12
C THR A 380 -26.02 -27.52 32.13
N ALA A 381 -24.68 -27.40 32.21
CA ALA A 381 -23.82 -28.41 32.85
C ALA A 381 -22.51 -27.79 33.40
N ILE A 382 -22.25 -28.08 34.67
CA ILE A 382 -21.09 -27.68 35.49
C ILE A 382 -19.93 -28.67 35.25
N ALA A 383 -18.68 -28.21 35.12
CA ALA A 383 -17.49 -28.97 35.56
C ALA A 383 -16.18 -28.14 35.64
N SER A 384 -15.66 -28.09 36.85
CA SER A 384 -14.26 -27.97 37.35
C SER A 384 -13.07 -27.58 36.46
N LYS A 385 -12.25 -26.65 36.99
CA LYS A 385 -10.80 -26.49 36.74
C LYS A 385 -10.02 -27.78 37.02
N PRO A 386 -8.85 -27.95 36.38
CA PRO A 386 -7.66 -28.27 37.14
C PRO A 386 -6.44 -27.39 36.80
N ALA A 387 -5.41 -27.61 37.61
CA ALA A 387 -4.30 -26.73 37.93
C ALA A 387 -3.15 -26.69 36.91
N VAL A 388 -2.45 -25.55 36.96
CA VAL A 388 -0.99 -25.34 36.90
C VAL A 388 -0.15 -26.56 36.49
N GLY A 389 0.39 -26.50 35.28
CA GLY A 389 1.49 -27.34 34.81
C GLY A 389 2.70 -26.46 34.46
N ILE A 390 3.79 -26.66 35.21
CA ILE A 390 5.09 -26.01 35.06
C ILE A 390 5.78 -26.56 33.80
N PHE A 391 6.16 -25.70 32.84
CA PHE A 391 7.03 -26.08 31.73
C PHE A 391 8.51 -26.02 32.16
N PRO A 392 9.30 -27.10 31.98
CA PRO A 392 10.73 -27.03 32.18
C PRO A 392 11.43 -26.41 30.96
N LYS A 393 12.35 -25.49 31.27
CA LYS A 393 13.33 -24.91 30.34
C LYS A 393 14.16 -26.02 29.69
N VAL A 394 14.19 -26.06 28.35
CA VAL A 394 15.28 -26.71 27.62
C VAL A 394 15.88 -25.72 26.60
N LEU A 395 17.20 -25.66 26.73
CA LEU A 395 18.26 -24.90 26.08
C LEU A 395 18.03 -24.25 24.71
N LEU A 396 18.32 -22.94 24.77
CA LEU A 396 18.96 -22.08 23.80
C LEU A 396 20.30 -22.65 23.29
N VAL A 397 20.40 -23.15 22.05
CA VAL A 397 21.65 -23.24 21.28
C VAL A 397 21.35 -23.11 19.78
N GLY A 398 21.95 -22.12 19.12
CA GLY A 398 22.09 -22.11 17.66
C GLY A 398 21.47 -20.91 16.93
N GLY A 399 22.09 -19.73 17.04
CA GLY A 399 21.64 -18.56 16.27
C GLY A 399 22.54 -17.33 16.32
N ALA A 400 23.86 -17.48 16.51
CA ALA A 400 24.81 -16.38 16.67
C ALA A 400 25.76 -16.14 15.47
N ILE A 401 25.40 -16.58 14.25
CA ILE A 401 26.24 -16.39 13.04
C ILE A 401 25.52 -15.61 11.91
N VAL A 402 24.32 -15.07 12.15
CA VAL A 402 23.66 -14.15 11.18
C VAL A 402 23.79 -12.68 11.59
N LEU A 403 24.23 -12.38 12.80
CA LEU A 403 24.39 -11.01 13.32
C LEU A 403 25.72 -10.31 12.91
N ALA A 404 26.60 -10.96 12.16
CA ALA A 404 27.84 -10.36 11.67
C ALA A 404 27.80 -9.93 10.18
N CYS A 405 26.65 -10.04 9.49
CA CYS A 405 26.51 -9.60 8.09
C CYS A 405 25.44 -8.51 7.87
N SER A 406 24.91 -7.90 8.93
CA SER A 406 23.94 -6.79 8.84
C SER A 406 24.46 -5.44 9.36
N LEU A 407 25.70 -5.37 9.82
CA LEU A 407 26.36 -4.12 10.26
C LEU A 407 27.71 -3.95 9.57
N ASN A 408 27.70 -3.62 8.28
CA ASN A 408 28.62 -2.63 7.72
C ASN A 408 28.28 -2.31 6.25
N ARG A 409 27.54 -1.21 6.05
CA ARG A 409 27.62 -0.42 4.82
C ARG A 409 28.12 0.97 5.21
N GLY A 410 29.38 1.26 4.88
CA GLY A 410 29.88 2.61 4.65
C GLY A 410 30.72 3.25 5.76
N LEU A 411 31.96 3.57 5.39
CA LEU A 411 32.92 4.50 6.02
C LEU A 411 33.51 4.11 7.38
N LEU A 412 34.69 3.49 7.36
CA LEU A 412 35.83 3.96 8.15
C LEU A 412 37.13 3.88 7.34
N SER A 413 37.84 5.00 7.38
CA SER A 413 39.03 5.41 6.65
C SER A 413 40.29 4.60 6.98
N LYS A 414 41.23 4.60 6.03
CA LYS A 414 42.54 3.93 6.00
C LYS A 414 43.54 4.37 7.09
N ALA A 415 43.20 4.29 8.37
CA ALA A 415 44.13 4.70 9.43
C ALA A 415 44.01 3.93 10.76
N VAL A 416 43.91 2.59 10.75
CA VAL A 416 44.37 1.75 11.88
C VAL A 416 44.72 0.35 11.36
N ILE A 417 45.91 0.18 10.77
CA ILE A 417 46.48 -1.16 10.49
C ILE A 417 47.82 -1.38 11.22
N VAL A 418 48.30 -0.44 12.05
CA VAL A 418 49.65 -0.54 12.65
C VAL A 418 49.68 -0.90 14.15
N SER A 419 48.55 -1.03 14.87
CA SER A 419 48.61 -1.27 16.33
C SER A 419 48.18 -2.66 16.83
N ALA A 420 47.91 -3.63 15.94
CA ALA A 420 47.54 -5.01 16.35
C ALA A 420 48.60 -6.09 16.02
N ALA A 421 49.63 -5.76 15.24
CA ALA A 421 50.72 -6.70 14.93
C ALA A 421 51.82 -6.77 16.01
N GLY A 422 51.88 -5.80 16.94
CA GLY A 422 52.86 -5.79 18.02
C GLY A 422 52.48 -6.61 19.26
N ARG A 423 51.19 -6.93 19.47
CA ARG A 423 50.72 -7.59 20.71
C ARG A 423 50.55 -9.12 20.61
N LEU A 424 50.64 -9.70 19.41
CA LEU A 424 50.65 -11.17 19.23
C LEU A 424 52.06 -11.77 19.17
N ALA A 425 53.08 -10.95 18.91
CA ALA A 425 54.48 -11.39 18.96
C ALA A 425 55.00 -11.57 20.41
N ASP A 426 54.53 -10.75 21.36
CA ASP A 426 54.93 -10.84 22.78
C ASP A 426 54.25 -11.98 23.55
N MET A 427 53.07 -12.43 23.13
CA MET A 427 52.39 -13.59 23.75
C MET A 427 53.00 -14.92 23.31
N ARG A 428 53.63 -14.99 22.12
CA ARG A 428 54.28 -16.20 21.62
C ARG A 428 55.65 -16.48 22.29
N LYS A 429 56.33 -15.43 22.79
CA LYS A 429 57.58 -15.54 23.57
C LYS A 429 57.36 -15.91 25.04
N LYS A 430 56.17 -15.67 25.61
CA LYS A 430 55.82 -16.08 26.98
C LYS A 430 55.38 -17.55 27.10
N MET A 431 54.77 -18.11 26.06
CA MET A 431 54.29 -19.52 26.06
C MET A 431 55.39 -20.55 25.75
N THR A 432 56.54 -20.12 25.20
CA THR A 432 57.70 -21.01 24.95
C THR A 432 58.67 -21.11 26.12
N ARG A 433 58.53 -20.27 27.16
CA ARG A 433 59.36 -20.32 28.37
C ARG A 433 58.73 -21.16 29.49
N THR A 434 57.42 -21.35 29.48
CA THR A 434 56.70 -22.19 30.48
C THR A 434 56.66 -23.68 30.11
N ARG A 435 57.05 -24.06 28.88
CA ARG A 435 57.10 -25.47 28.44
C ARG A 435 58.48 -26.12 28.61
N THR A 436 59.53 -25.36 28.93
CA THR A 436 60.87 -25.89 29.22
C THR A 436 61.16 -26.07 30.72
N ASP A 437 60.28 -25.58 31.61
CA ASP A 437 60.43 -25.76 33.07
C ASP A 437 59.60 -26.94 33.64
N GLU A 438 58.64 -27.50 32.90
CA GLU A 438 57.87 -28.69 33.33
C GLU A 438 58.51 -30.04 32.93
N ASP A 439 59.45 -30.04 31.97
CA ASP A 439 60.17 -31.27 31.55
C ASP A 439 61.48 -31.51 32.32
N LEU A 440 61.77 -30.73 33.39
CA LEU A 440 62.95 -30.91 34.27
C LEU A 440 62.62 -31.26 35.73
N VAL A 441 61.36 -31.56 36.06
CA VAL A 441 60.92 -31.94 37.41
C VAL A 441 60.34 -33.37 37.49
N ASN A 442 60.31 -34.13 36.39
CA ASN A 442 59.89 -35.55 36.38
C ASN A 442 60.83 -36.46 35.56
N ALA A 443 62.16 -36.36 35.81
CA ALA A 443 63.14 -37.35 35.38
C ALA A 443 64.13 -37.64 36.51
#